data_AF-A0A7V9U9Q5-F1
#
_entry.id   AF-A0A7V9U9Q5-F1
#
_cell.length_a   1.000
_cell.length_b   1.000
_cell.length_c   1.000
_cell.angle_alpha   90.00
_cell.angle_beta   90.00
_cell.angle_gamma   90.00
#
_symmetry.space_group_name_H-M   'P 1'
#
loop_
_entity.id
_entity.type
_entity.pdbx_description
1 polymer ?
#
loop_
_entity_poly.entity_id
_entity_poly.type
_entity_poly.pdbx_seq_one_letter_code
_entity_poly.pdbx_strand_id
1 'polypeptide(L)'
;MNSRETSERCEPKSYDLTQPPSREELGMEPGRSFMDVSCDDGFTVTLTLPDDAVVSVTARGVSADSYSTANPDTGSPTTVDVHSVALGVDEAVQLATGLAESLGIDTQPVQNWQHEVGTDPSGGNVDSLFMRSRLGYLTAEMQVQHLGVSGNNYIHLIFTWR
;
A
#
# COMPACT_ATOMS: atom_id res chain seq x y z
N MET A 1 -24.21 17.25 4.75
CA MET A 1 -23.29 16.35 4.02
C MET A 1 -23.52 14.95 4.58
N ASN A 2 -23.91 14.02 3.71
CA ASN A 2 -24.59 12.77 4.05
C ASN A 2 -23.61 11.72 4.60
N SER A 3 -23.89 11.16 5.78
CA SER A 3 -23.17 10.02 6.37
C SER A 3 -23.19 8.74 5.50
N ARG A 4 -23.98 8.71 4.43
CA ARG A 4 -24.07 7.60 3.46
C ARG A 4 -22.96 7.60 2.41
N GLU A 5 -22.50 8.78 1.99
CA GLU A 5 -21.41 8.91 1.01
C GLU A 5 -20.04 8.60 1.64
N THR A 6 -19.89 8.82 2.94
CA THR A 6 -18.69 8.44 3.69
C THR A 6 -18.63 6.94 3.95
N SER A 7 -19.77 6.25 4.13
CA SER A 7 -19.78 4.81 4.40
C SER A 7 -19.43 3.96 3.17
N GLU A 8 -19.92 4.31 1.97
CA GLU A 8 -19.65 3.57 0.72
C GLU A 8 -18.17 3.68 0.26
N ARG A 9 -17.51 4.79 0.64
CA ARG A 9 -16.09 4.99 0.33
C ARG A 9 -15.19 4.05 1.13
N CYS A 10 -15.59 3.70 2.35
CA CYS A 10 -14.81 2.89 3.28
C CYS A 10 -15.23 1.41 3.32
N GLU A 11 -16.00 0.96 2.33
CA GLU A 11 -16.29 -0.47 2.16
C GLU A 11 -15.04 -1.22 1.69
N PRO A 12 -14.95 -2.54 1.95
CA PRO A 12 -13.87 -3.36 1.42
C PRO A 12 -13.66 -3.15 -0.08
N LYS A 13 -12.41 -2.91 -0.49
CA LYS A 13 -12.02 -2.73 -1.89
C LYS A 13 -11.17 -3.89 -2.36
N SER A 14 -11.35 -4.28 -3.61
CA SER A 14 -10.53 -5.28 -4.27
C SER A 14 -9.97 -4.68 -5.56
N TYR A 15 -8.67 -4.78 -5.75
CA TYR A 15 -7.98 -4.32 -6.95
C TYR A 15 -7.24 -5.49 -7.58
N ASP A 16 -7.55 -5.77 -8.85
CA ASP A 16 -6.81 -6.72 -9.66
C ASP A 16 -5.65 -5.98 -10.36
N LEU A 17 -4.42 -6.33 -10.00
CA LEU A 17 -3.18 -5.76 -10.52
C LEU A 17 -2.43 -6.76 -11.43
N THR A 18 -3.07 -7.86 -11.81
CA THR A 18 -2.56 -8.86 -12.79
C THR A 18 -2.50 -8.33 -14.21
N GLN A 19 -3.02 -7.11 -14.45
CA GLN A 19 -2.79 -6.25 -15.60
C GLN A 19 -2.82 -4.77 -15.15
N PRO A 20 -2.31 -3.82 -15.96
CA PRO A 20 -2.56 -2.40 -15.69
C PRO A 20 -4.08 -2.13 -15.65
N PRO A 21 -4.63 -1.65 -14.52
CA PRO A 21 -6.06 -1.42 -14.38
C PRO A 21 -6.48 -0.21 -15.22
N SER A 22 -7.73 -0.23 -15.63
CA SER A 22 -8.40 0.92 -16.24
C SER A 22 -8.76 1.98 -15.18
N ARG A 23 -9.06 3.18 -15.66
CA ARG A 23 -9.52 4.29 -14.82
C ARG A 23 -10.83 3.95 -14.09
N GLU A 24 -11.73 3.23 -14.75
CA GLU A 24 -13.03 2.84 -14.20
C GLU A 24 -12.88 1.81 -13.07
N GLU A 25 -11.98 0.83 -13.24
CA GLU A 25 -11.68 -0.18 -12.21
C GLU A 25 -11.10 0.45 -10.93
N LEU A 26 -10.33 1.54 -11.07
CA LEU A 26 -9.83 2.31 -9.93
C LEU A 26 -10.80 3.39 -9.45
N GLY A 27 -11.99 3.54 -10.05
CA GLY A 27 -12.94 4.59 -9.67
C GLY A 27 -12.42 6.01 -9.89
N MET A 28 -11.50 6.22 -10.84
CA MET A 28 -11.00 7.55 -11.20
C MET A 28 -12.06 8.30 -12.02
N GLU A 29 -12.50 9.45 -11.51
CA GLU A 29 -13.46 10.31 -12.21
C GLU A 29 -12.92 10.76 -13.59
N PRO A 30 -13.78 10.93 -14.60
CA PRO A 30 -13.38 11.50 -15.89
C PRO A 30 -12.74 12.89 -15.70
N GLY A 31 -11.58 13.12 -16.33
CA GLY A 31 -10.87 14.40 -16.26
C GLY A 31 -10.07 14.63 -14.96
N ARG A 32 -9.93 13.61 -14.10
CA ARG A 32 -9.06 13.65 -12.91
C ARG A 32 -7.80 12.82 -13.14
N SER A 33 -6.64 13.33 -12.77
CA SER A 33 -5.38 12.59 -12.85
C SER A 33 -5.11 11.68 -11.65
N PHE A 34 -5.98 11.72 -10.63
CA PHE A 34 -5.84 10.91 -9.41
C PHE A 34 -7.20 10.51 -8.82
N MET A 35 -7.18 9.47 -7.99
CA MET A 35 -8.23 9.13 -7.03
C MET A 35 -7.60 8.96 -5.64
N ASP A 36 -8.39 9.21 -4.59
CA ASP A 36 -8.01 8.95 -3.21
C ASP A 36 -9.23 8.49 -2.43
N VAL A 37 -9.06 7.42 -1.67
CA VAL A 37 -10.04 6.88 -0.74
C VAL A 37 -9.34 6.75 0.61
N SER A 38 -9.78 7.56 1.57
CA SER A 38 -9.18 7.62 2.91
C SER A 38 -10.23 7.43 3.99
N CYS A 39 -9.91 6.62 5.01
CA CYS A 39 -10.79 6.26 6.12
C CYS A 39 -10.00 6.13 7.42
N ASP A 40 -10.35 6.92 8.43
CA ASP A 40 -9.60 6.98 9.70
C ASP A 40 -9.59 5.64 10.46
N ASP A 41 -10.72 4.92 10.45
CA ASP A 41 -10.87 3.61 11.10
C ASP A 41 -10.32 2.44 10.26
N GLY A 42 -9.88 2.74 9.03
CA GLY A 42 -9.42 1.78 8.05
C GLY A 42 -10.52 0.96 7.36
N PHE A 43 -10.12 0.28 6.28
CA PHE A 43 -10.95 -0.60 5.48
C PHE A 43 -10.10 -1.71 4.86
N THR A 44 -10.70 -2.86 4.57
CA THR A 44 -9.98 -3.98 3.96
C THR A 44 -9.72 -3.70 2.49
N VAL A 45 -8.46 -3.79 2.08
CA VAL A 45 -8.02 -3.73 0.70
C VAL A 45 -7.45 -5.08 0.32
N THR A 46 -7.99 -5.70 -0.73
CA THR A 46 -7.47 -6.94 -1.30
C THR A 46 -6.84 -6.64 -2.64
N LEU A 47 -5.59 -7.07 -2.82
CA LEU A 47 -4.82 -6.90 -4.03
C LEU A 47 -4.57 -8.27 -4.65
N THR A 48 -4.95 -8.45 -5.91
CA THR A 48 -4.56 -9.62 -6.70
C THR A 48 -3.35 -9.23 -7.53
N LEU A 49 -2.23 -9.90 -7.32
CA LEU A 49 -0.95 -9.61 -7.97
C LEU A 49 -0.69 -10.63 -9.08
N PRO A 50 0.30 -10.38 -9.96
CA PRO A 50 0.79 -11.42 -10.88
C PRO A 50 1.11 -12.74 -10.15
N ASP A 51 1.03 -13.85 -10.87
CA ASP A 51 1.18 -15.22 -10.34
C ASP A 51 0.09 -15.64 -9.32
N ASP A 52 -1.08 -15.00 -9.39
CA ASP A 52 -2.26 -15.26 -8.56
C ASP A 52 -2.03 -15.05 -7.04
N ALA A 53 -0.99 -14.29 -6.68
CA ALA A 53 -0.73 -13.92 -5.29
C ALA A 53 -1.81 -12.94 -4.80
N VAL A 54 -2.43 -13.25 -3.66
CA VAL A 54 -3.47 -12.41 -3.06
C VAL A 54 -2.97 -11.85 -1.75
N VAL A 55 -3.05 -10.53 -1.62
CA VAL A 55 -2.63 -9.78 -0.44
C VAL A 55 -3.83 -9.05 0.13
N SER A 56 -4.04 -9.12 1.44
CA SER A 56 -5.06 -8.32 2.13
C SER A 56 -4.42 -7.42 3.19
N VAL A 57 -4.77 -6.14 3.17
CA VAL A 57 -4.27 -5.12 4.09
C VAL A 57 -5.45 -4.36 4.67
N THR A 58 -5.46 -4.11 5.98
CA THR A 58 -6.33 -3.09 6.57
C THR A 58 -5.69 -1.73 6.32
N ALA A 59 -6.21 -1.03 5.32
CA ALA A 59 -5.67 0.24 4.84
C ALA A 59 -6.42 1.42 5.44
N ARG A 60 -5.71 2.50 5.78
CA ARG A 60 -6.30 3.81 6.05
C ARG A 60 -6.53 4.61 4.77
N GLY A 61 -5.85 4.24 3.69
CA GLY A 61 -5.87 5.00 2.44
C GLY A 61 -5.48 4.14 1.24
N VAL A 62 -6.16 4.37 0.12
CA VAL A 62 -5.74 3.92 -1.20
C VAL A 62 -5.81 5.10 -2.14
N SER A 63 -4.77 5.29 -2.93
CA SER A 63 -4.77 6.27 -4.01
C SER A 63 -4.25 5.66 -5.30
N ALA A 64 -4.60 6.28 -6.42
CA ALA A 64 -4.06 5.92 -7.71
C ALA A 64 -3.91 7.16 -8.58
N ASP A 65 -2.94 7.15 -9.48
CA ASP A 65 -2.65 8.27 -10.37
C ASP A 65 -2.22 7.83 -11.77
N SER A 66 -2.28 8.78 -12.70
CA SER A 66 -1.84 8.66 -14.09
C SER A 66 -0.82 9.75 -14.46
N TYR A 67 -0.10 10.30 -13.47
CA TYR A 67 0.79 11.47 -13.64
C TYR A 67 1.95 11.20 -14.59
N SER A 68 2.36 9.94 -14.74
CA SER A 68 3.46 9.56 -15.63
C SER A 68 3.04 9.40 -17.10
N THR A 69 1.76 9.61 -17.43
CA THR A 69 1.27 9.56 -18.81
C THR A 69 1.38 10.90 -19.52
N ALA A 70 1.37 10.89 -20.87
CA ALA A 70 1.42 12.12 -21.67
C ALA A 70 0.18 13.03 -21.52
N ASN A 71 -0.97 12.46 -21.13
CA ASN A 71 -2.19 13.21 -20.84
C ASN A 71 -2.82 12.66 -19.54
N PRO A 72 -2.38 13.12 -18.35
CA PRO A 72 -2.79 12.55 -17.07
C PRO A 72 -4.31 12.49 -16.86
N ASP A 73 -5.07 13.47 -17.37
CA ASP A 73 -6.52 13.52 -17.13
C ASP A 73 -7.33 12.45 -17.89
N THR A 74 -6.70 11.80 -18.89
CA THR A 74 -7.33 10.76 -19.73
C THR A 74 -6.49 9.50 -19.88
N GLY A 75 -5.22 9.54 -19.48
CA GLY A 75 -4.28 8.43 -19.56
C GLY A 75 -4.62 7.31 -18.58
N SER A 76 -4.10 6.13 -18.90
CA SER A 76 -4.19 4.97 -18.02
C SER A 76 -3.50 5.24 -16.67
N PRO A 77 -4.00 4.68 -15.58
CA PRO A 77 -3.30 4.68 -14.29
C PRO A 77 -1.88 4.12 -14.44
N THR A 78 -0.94 4.76 -13.75
CA THR A 78 0.47 4.38 -13.70
C THR A 78 0.89 3.92 -12.31
N THR A 79 0.12 4.28 -11.29
CA THR A 79 0.44 3.97 -9.89
C THR A 79 -0.83 3.59 -9.12
N VAL A 80 -0.72 2.59 -8.24
CA VAL A 80 -1.63 2.37 -7.11
C VAL A 80 -0.80 2.37 -5.84
N ASP A 81 -1.31 3.05 -4.82
CA ASP A 81 -0.66 3.26 -3.54
C ASP A 81 -1.62 2.88 -2.41
N VAL A 82 -1.18 2.01 -1.49
CA VAL A 82 -1.94 1.56 -0.32
C VAL A 82 -1.19 1.89 0.97
N HIS A 83 -1.85 2.60 1.88
CA HIS A 83 -1.35 2.96 3.21
C HIS A 83 -2.06 2.16 4.29
N SER A 84 -1.34 1.41 5.11
CA SER A 84 -1.92 0.68 6.24
C SER A 84 -2.44 1.61 7.34
N VAL A 85 -3.35 1.10 8.16
CA VAL A 85 -3.59 1.69 9.49
C VAL A 85 -2.31 1.63 10.35
N ALA A 86 -2.34 2.29 11.50
CA ALA A 86 -1.29 2.12 12.50
C ALA A 86 -1.27 0.67 13.03
N LEU A 87 -0.10 0.06 13.08
CA LEU A 87 0.11 -1.32 13.50
C LEU A 87 1.05 -1.40 14.71
N GLY A 88 0.85 -2.40 15.57
CA GLY A 88 1.89 -2.82 16.51
C GLY A 88 3.11 -3.39 15.78
N VAL A 89 4.26 -3.46 16.45
CA VAL A 89 5.50 -3.98 15.82
C VAL A 89 5.32 -5.41 15.32
N ASP A 90 4.75 -6.30 16.15
CA ASP A 90 4.52 -7.70 15.77
C ASP A 90 3.57 -7.84 14.57
N GLU A 91 2.51 -7.02 14.52
CA GLU A 91 1.57 -7.00 13.39
C GLU A 91 2.24 -6.48 12.11
N ALA A 92 3.07 -5.44 12.22
CA ALA A 92 3.83 -4.91 11.09
C ALA A 92 4.86 -5.92 10.57
N VAL A 93 5.55 -6.64 11.45
CA VAL A 93 6.48 -7.71 11.07
C VAL A 93 5.75 -8.84 10.37
N GLN A 94 4.61 -9.29 10.91
CA GLN A 94 3.82 -10.36 10.31
C GLN A 94 3.33 -9.95 8.91
N LEU A 95 2.78 -8.73 8.78
CA LEU A 95 2.29 -8.23 7.51
C LEU A 95 3.42 -8.03 6.50
N ALA A 96 4.52 -7.38 6.89
CA ALA A 96 5.67 -7.15 6.01
C ALA A 96 6.34 -8.47 5.58
N THR A 97 6.40 -9.48 6.46
CA THR A 97 6.92 -10.81 6.10
C THR A 97 6.03 -11.49 5.07
N GLY A 98 4.72 -11.55 5.31
CA GLY A 98 3.78 -12.16 4.36
C GLY A 98 3.73 -11.43 3.01
N LEU A 99 3.86 -10.10 3.02
CA LEU A 99 4.00 -9.29 1.81
C LEU A 99 5.30 -9.60 1.07
N ALA A 100 6.43 -9.65 1.78
CA ALA A 100 7.72 -9.98 1.18
C ALA A 100 7.69 -11.38 0.54
N GLU A 101 7.15 -12.39 1.24
CA GLU A 101 6.96 -13.74 0.71
C GLU A 101 6.09 -13.75 -0.55
N SER A 102 4.94 -13.06 -0.52
CA SER A 102 4.01 -12.95 -1.66
C SER A 102 4.65 -12.26 -2.88
N LEU A 103 5.59 -11.36 -2.64
CA LEU A 103 6.31 -10.61 -3.67
C LEU A 103 7.64 -11.27 -4.11
N GLY A 104 7.99 -12.43 -3.52
CA GLY A 104 9.27 -13.11 -3.76
C GLY A 104 10.49 -12.32 -3.29
N ILE A 105 10.32 -11.45 -2.29
CA ILE A 105 11.37 -10.62 -1.68
C ILE A 105 11.99 -11.40 -0.50
N ASP A 106 13.31 -11.25 -0.32
CA ASP A 106 14.00 -11.75 0.88
C ASP A 106 13.39 -11.15 2.16
N THR A 107 13.04 -12.00 3.13
CA THR A 107 12.44 -11.58 4.41
C THR A 107 13.48 -11.15 5.44
N GLN A 108 14.77 -11.42 5.23
CA GLN A 108 15.84 -11.05 6.17
C GLN A 108 15.86 -9.55 6.54
N PRO A 109 15.61 -8.60 5.62
CA PRO A 109 15.50 -7.18 5.98
C PRO A 109 14.38 -6.87 6.97
N VAL A 110 13.25 -7.60 6.93
CA VAL A 110 12.13 -7.43 7.89
C VAL A 110 12.57 -7.87 9.29
N GLN A 111 13.30 -8.99 9.38
CA GLN A 111 13.82 -9.50 10.65
C GLN A 111 14.88 -8.56 11.25
N ASN A 112 15.75 -8.01 10.40
CA ASN A 112 16.76 -7.03 10.82
C ASN A 112 16.07 -5.76 11.36
N TRP A 113 15.06 -5.26 10.64
CA TRP A 113 14.27 -4.11 11.08
C TRP A 113 13.56 -4.36 12.42
N GLN A 114 12.97 -5.54 12.62
CA GLN A 114 12.37 -5.93 13.91
C GLN A 114 13.40 -5.88 15.05
N HIS A 115 14.61 -6.36 14.80
CA HIS A 115 15.69 -6.32 15.79
C HIS A 115 16.09 -4.88 16.13
N GLU A 116 16.26 -4.04 15.11
CA GLU A 116 16.62 -2.62 15.27
C GLU A 116 15.58 -1.88 16.12
N VAL A 117 14.30 -1.96 15.75
CA VAL A 117 13.18 -1.36 16.50
C VAL A 117 13.10 -1.88 17.94
N GLY A 118 13.38 -3.17 18.17
CA GLY A 118 13.38 -3.76 19.52
C GLY A 118 14.54 -3.29 20.41
N THR A 119 15.66 -2.85 19.81
CA THR A 119 16.85 -2.40 20.55
C THR A 119 16.88 -0.91 20.86
N ASP A 120 16.18 -0.09 20.07
CA ASP A 120 15.99 1.35 20.35
C ASP A 120 14.54 1.82 20.08
N PRO A 121 13.57 1.40 20.92
CA PRO A 121 12.16 1.76 20.74
C PRO A 121 11.85 3.23 21.03
N SER A 122 12.83 4.04 21.46
CA SER A 122 12.65 5.38 22.01
C SER A 122 13.42 6.49 21.29
N GLY A 123 14.28 6.14 20.34
CA GLY A 123 14.94 7.12 19.48
C GLY A 123 13.85 7.88 18.72
N GLY A 124 13.81 9.21 18.86
CA GLY A 124 12.85 10.07 18.14
C GLY A 124 13.03 10.10 16.62
N ASN A 125 13.57 9.04 16.03
CA ASN A 125 13.84 8.83 14.62
C ASN A 125 12.71 7.99 13.99
N VAL A 126 12.55 8.16 12.68
CA VAL A 126 11.70 7.28 11.87
C VAL A 126 12.60 6.19 11.31
N ASP A 127 12.49 4.95 11.80
CA ASP A 127 13.19 3.82 11.20
C ASP A 127 12.40 3.28 10.03
N SER A 128 13.03 3.27 8.85
CA SER A 128 12.37 2.87 7.61
C SER A 128 13.06 1.67 6.97
N LEU A 129 12.28 0.64 6.66
CA LEU A 129 12.67 -0.43 5.77
C LEU A 129 12.08 -0.17 4.39
N PHE A 130 12.90 -0.25 3.33
CA PHE A 130 12.45 -0.14 1.95
C PHE A 130 12.80 -1.42 1.19
N MET A 131 11.81 -2.00 0.51
CA MET A 131 11.97 -3.19 -0.31
C MET A 131 11.28 -3.00 -1.65
N ARG A 132 11.83 -3.60 -2.71
CA ARG A 132 11.29 -3.51 -4.06
C ARG A 132 11.40 -4.85 -4.76
N SER A 133 10.36 -5.24 -5.47
CA SER A 133 10.32 -6.40 -6.38
C SER A 133 9.80 -6.01 -7.76
N ARG A 134 10.13 -6.82 -8.75
CA ARG A 134 9.58 -6.71 -10.11
C ARG A 134 8.83 -7.99 -10.44
N LEU A 135 7.54 -7.85 -10.67
CA LEU A 135 6.61 -8.92 -11.05
C LEU A 135 6.21 -8.71 -12.52
N GLY A 136 7.07 -9.19 -13.42
CA GLY A 136 6.91 -8.97 -14.86
C GLY A 136 6.96 -7.48 -15.25
N TYR A 137 5.81 -6.91 -15.60
CA TYR A 137 5.63 -5.49 -15.96
C TYR A 137 5.29 -4.59 -14.76
N LEU A 138 4.98 -5.18 -13.59
CA LEU A 138 4.63 -4.45 -12.38
C LEU A 138 5.86 -4.30 -11.47
N THR A 139 6.11 -3.10 -10.97
CA THR A 139 7.07 -2.86 -9.88
C THR A 139 6.30 -2.70 -8.58
N ALA A 140 6.61 -3.52 -7.58
CA ALA A 140 6.05 -3.42 -6.24
C ALA A 140 7.11 -2.87 -5.29
N GLU A 141 6.76 -1.86 -4.51
CA GLU A 141 7.60 -1.27 -3.47
C GLU A 141 6.85 -1.37 -2.14
N MET A 142 7.59 -1.73 -1.09
CA MET A 142 7.09 -1.77 0.27
C MET A 142 7.99 -0.91 1.14
N GLN A 143 7.40 0.05 1.84
CA GLN A 143 8.05 0.81 2.89
C GLN A 143 7.39 0.51 4.23
N VAL A 144 8.18 0.11 5.22
CA VAL A 144 7.75 -0.03 6.62
C VAL A 144 8.35 1.12 7.40
N GLN A 145 7.54 1.88 8.13
CA GLN A 145 7.98 3.01 8.96
C GLN A 145 7.65 2.74 10.42
N HIS A 146 8.62 2.94 11.32
CA HIS A 146 8.43 2.97 12.76
C HIS A 146 8.37 4.41 13.25
N LEU A 147 7.37 4.77 14.06
CA LEU A 147 7.32 6.05 14.76
C LEU A 147 7.64 5.84 16.25
N GLY A 148 8.91 6.02 16.64
CA GLY A 148 9.37 5.75 18.01
C GLY A 148 8.61 6.48 19.13
N VAL A 149 8.03 7.66 18.84
CA VAL A 149 7.24 8.42 19.83
C VAL A 149 5.89 7.79 20.17
N SER A 150 5.27 7.08 19.23
CA SER A 150 3.97 6.44 19.42
C SER A 150 4.06 4.91 19.50
N GLY A 151 5.19 4.35 19.08
CA GLY A 151 5.36 2.90 18.89
C GLY A 151 4.59 2.35 17.69
N ASN A 152 3.91 3.22 16.93
CA ASN A 152 3.10 2.81 15.78
C ASN A 152 3.97 2.54 14.57
N ASN A 153 3.51 1.60 13.75
CA ASN A 153 4.17 1.23 12.51
C ASN A 153 3.19 1.39 11.35
N TYR A 154 3.71 1.78 10.19
CA TYR A 154 2.92 1.95 8.98
C TYR A 154 3.60 1.20 7.84
N ILE A 155 2.78 0.54 7.02
CA ILE A 155 3.21 -0.11 5.79
C ILE A 155 2.60 0.66 4.63
N HIS A 156 3.46 1.02 3.70
CA HIS A 156 3.13 1.71 2.46
C HIS A 156 3.51 0.81 1.29
N LEU A 157 2.54 0.46 0.46
CA LEU A 157 2.72 -0.36 -0.73
C LEU A 157 2.49 0.49 -1.97
N ILE A 158 3.47 0.51 -2.88
CA ILE A 158 3.38 1.24 -4.15
C ILE A 158 3.53 0.26 -5.29
N PHE A 159 2.56 0.25 -6.19
CA PHE A 159 2.53 -0.57 -7.39
C PHE A 159 2.61 0.35 -8.60
N THR A 160 3.66 0.18 -9.42
CA THR A 160 3.90 1.01 -10.62
C THR A 160 3.92 0.15 -11.88
N TRP A 161 3.19 0.55 -12.91
CA TRP A 161 3.27 -0.03 -14.25
C TRP A 161 4.24 0.77 -15.11
N ARG A 162 5.14 0.08 -15.83
CA ARG A 162 6.10 0.68 -16.77
C ARG A 162 6.09 -0.02 -18.11
#